data_AF-A0AAD6VF79-F1
#
_entry.id   AF-A0AAD6VF79-F1
#
_cell.length_a   1.000
_cell.length_b   1.000
_cell.length_c   1.000
_cell.angle_alpha   90.00
_cell.angle_beta   90.00
_cell.angle_gamma   90.00
#
_symmetry.space_group_name_H-M   'P 1'
#
loop_
_entity.id
_entity.type
_entity.pdbx_description
1 polymer ?
#
loop_
_entity_poly.entity_id
_entity_poly.type
_entity_poly.pdbx_seq_one_letter_code
_entity_poly.pdbx_strand_id
1 'polypeptide(L)'
;VKVLKGQDAEDLVLDYVKRMNRPYGAVDVAANLKGAVPKTAVQKILVALAEKGELVQKAYGKTSFFVANQANIQIIPAEDLAALEEEFKLLEEENKSGGAAVKCLNAELGKLKATPTDEQLDLQVSELTQAIRKADAQLEPLRSGAPLISEADLEMVDADWLRWRAEWVRRKKIFNDFWQLATDSLTVQDAAGLAEDLGIEQDTNEHIALERG
;
A
#
# COMPACT_ATOMS: atom_id res chain seq x y z
N VAL A 1 1.34 -7.24 -39.59
CA VAL A 1 2.72 -7.47 -40.08
C VAL A 1 2.74 -7.22 -41.58
N LYS A 2 3.69 -6.41 -42.08
CA LYS A 2 3.82 -6.17 -43.53
C LYS A 2 4.20 -7.49 -44.20
N VAL A 3 3.46 -7.87 -45.24
CA VAL A 3 3.75 -9.10 -45.99
C VAL A 3 4.94 -8.85 -46.90
N LEU A 4 6.03 -9.58 -46.69
CA LEU A 4 7.22 -9.53 -47.51
C LEU A 4 7.07 -10.44 -48.74
N LYS A 5 7.73 -10.08 -49.84
CA LYS A 5 7.67 -10.80 -51.12
C LYS A 5 9.05 -10.83 -51.77
N GLY A 6 9.27 -11.80 -52.66
CA GLY A 6 10.51 -11.91 -53.41
C GLY A 6 11.71 -12.18 -52.50
N GLN A 7 12.84 -11.52 -52.79
CA GLN A 7 14.11 -11.72 -52.11
C GLN A 7 14.02 -11.44 -50.60
N ASP A 8 13.35 -10.36 -50.19
CA ASP A 8 13.19 -9.99 -48.78
C ASP A 8 12.50 -11.10 -47.94
N ALA A 9 11.59 -11.85 -48.57
CA ALA A 9 10.92 -12.97 -47.92
C ALA A 9 11.82 -14.21 -47.83
N GLU A 10 12.66 -14.42 -48.83
CA GLU A 10 13.63 -15.51 -48.86
C GLU A 10 14.74 -15.29 -47.82
N ASP A 11 15.31 -14.08 -47.77
CA ASP A 11 16.35 -13.70 -46.83
C ASP A 11 15.84 -13.79 -45.39
N LEU A 12 14.63 -13.30 -45.10
CA LEU A 12 14.03 -13.41 -43.77
C LEU A 12 13.85 -14.87 -43.32
N VAL A 13 13.39 -15.74 -44.22
CA VAL A 13 13.20 -17.17 -43.92
C VAL A 13 14.55 -17.83 -43.69
N LEU A 14 15.54 -17.55 -44.52
CA LEU A 14 16.90 -18.09 -44.40
C LEU A 14 17.54 -17.66 -43.07
N ASP A 15 17.50 -16.37 -42.76
CA ASP A 15 18.02 -15.80 -41.52
C ASP A 15 17.36 -16.41 -40.30
N TYR A 16 16.03 -16.56 -40.34
CA TYR A 16 15.30 -17.20 -39.25
C TYR A 16 15.75 -18.65 -39.02
N VAL A 17 15.84 -19.44 -40.08
CA VAL A 17 16.24 -20.86 -39.98
C VAL A 17 17.69 -21.00 -39.53
N LYS A 18 18.60 -20.17 -40.04
CA LYS A 18 20.02 -20.13 -39.62
C LYS A 18 20.17 -19.71 -38.17
N ARG A 19 19.47 -18.65 -37.75
CA ARG A 19 19.53 -18.13 -36.37
C ARG A 19 19.00 -19.14 -35.35
N MET A 20 17.91 -19.83 -35.66
CA MET A 20 17.34 -20.81 -34.75
C MET A 20 18.09 -22.14 -34.76
N ASN A 21 18.72 -22.49 -35.89
CA ASN A 21 19.47 -23.73 -36.15
C ASN A 21 18.75 -25.01 -35.65
N ARG A 22 17.42 -25.02 -35.69
CA ARG A 22 16.55 -26.13 -35.27
C ARG A 22 15.79 -26.66 -36.48
N PRO A 23 15.53 -27.98 -36.58
CA PRO A 23 14.70 -28.53 -37.64
C PRO A 23 13.24 -28.05 -37.52
N TYR A 24 12.72 -27.42 -38.57
CA TYR A 24 11.32 -26.94 -38.61
C TYR A 24 10.59 -27.38 -39.86
N GLY A 25 9.28 -27.57 -39.75
CA GLY A 25 8.39 -27.67 -40.90
C GLY A 25 7.99 -26.29 -41.42
N ALA A 26 7.53 -26.21 -42.67
CA ALA A 26 7.09 -24.94 -43.26
C ALA A 26 5.91 -24.27 -42.53
N VAL A 27 5.07 -25.08 -41.87
CA VAL A 27 3.96 -24.59 -41.03
C VAL A 27 4.51 -23.81 -39.83
N ASP A 28 5.50 -24.39 -39.14
CA ASP A 28 6.08 -23.83 -37.93
C ASP A 28 6.86 -22.55 -38.26
N VAL A 29 7.65 -22.56 -39.34
CA VAL A 29 8.36 -21.35 -39.80
C VAL A 29 7.37 -20.23 -40.12
N ALA A 30 6.29 -20.51 -40.86
CA ALA A 30 5.28 -19.50 -41.18
C ALA A 30 4.58 -18.94 -39.93
N ALA A 31 4.31 -19.78 -38.93
CA ALA A 31 3.73 -19.36 -37.66
C ALA A 31 4.70 -18.49 -36.84
N ASN A 32 5.97 -18.90 -36.75
CA ASN A 32 7.02 -18.18 -36.01
C ASN A 32 7.34 -16.81 -36.63
N LEU A 33 7.22 -16.68 -37.95
CA LEU A 33 7.33 -15.41 -38.67
C LEU A 33 6.08 -14.52 -38.52
N LYS A 34 5.09 -14.92 -37.71
CA LYS A 34 3.87 -14.15 -37.39
C LYS A 34 3.13 -13.63 -38.63
N GLY A 35 3.12 -14.42 -39.71
CA GLY A 35 2.47 -14.07 -40.97
C GLY A 35 3.21 -13.03 -41.82
N ALA A 36 4.48 -12.73 -41.55
CA ALA A 36 5.32 -11.89 -42.42
C ALA A 36 5.48 -12.47 -43.84
N VAL A 37 5.48 -13.80 -43.95
CA VAL A 37 5.54 -14.54 -45.21
C VAL A 37 4.39 -15.55 -45.24
N PRO A 38 3.56 -15.60 -46.30
CA PRO A 38 2.46 -16.57 -46.40
C PRO A 38 2.97 -18.01 -46.37
N LYS A 39 2.23 -18.92 -45.74
CA LYS A 39 2.63 -20.35 -45.58
C LYS A 39 3.03 -21.03 -46.89
N THR A 40 2.28 -20.78 -47.96
CA THR A 40 2.58 -21.35 -49.29
C THR A 40 3.87 -20.80 -49.88
N ALA A 41 4.20 -19.54 -49.62
CA ALA A 41 5.46 -18.92 -50.01
C ALA A 41 6.61 -19.47 -49.17
N VAL A 42 6.46 -19.62 -47.84
CA VAL A 42 7.46 -20.24 -46.96
C VAL A 42 7.82 -21.65 -47.42
N GLN A 43 6.84 -22.48 -47.76
CA GLN A 43 7.10 -23.83 -48.28
C GLN A 43 7.94 -23.81 -49.56
N LYS A 44 7.63 -22.92 -50.50
CA LYS A 44 8.38 -22.79 -51.76
C LYS A 44 9.80 -22.29 -51.52
N ILE A 45 9.94 -21.28 -50.65
CA ILE A 45 11.23 -20.69 -50.28
C ILE A 45 12.12 -21.73 -49.60
N LEU A 46 11.61 -22.50 -48.64
CA LEU A 46 12.38 -23.53 -47.94
C LEU A 46 12.89 -24.64 -48.89
N VAL A 47 12.07 -25.04 -49.86
CA VAL A 47 12.47 -26.01 -50.89
C VAL A 47 13.54 -25.39 -51.80
N ALA A 48 13.36 -24.16 -52.28
CA ALA A 48 14.34 -23.48 -53.11
C ALA A 48 15.69 -23.27 -52.38
N LEU A 49 15.66 -22.93 -51.09
CA LEU A 49 16.86 -22.80 -50.25
C LEU A 49 17.54 -24.16 -50.01
N ALA A 50 16.77 -25.26 -49.94
CA ALA A 50 17.33 -26.60 -49.86
C ALA A 50 17.99 -27.03 -51.19
N GLU A 51 17.37 -26.70 -52.33
CA GLU A 51 17.95 -26.93 -53.67
C GLU A 51 19.24 -26.12 -53.89
N LYS A 52 19.31 -24.90 -53.35
CA LYS A 52 20.52 -24.06 -53.36
C LYS A 52 21.63 -24.58 -52.42
N GLY A 53 21.35 -25.60 -51.59
CA GLY A 53 22.31 -26.18 -50.64
C GLY A 53 22.51 -25.35 -49.36
N GLU A 54 21.73 -24.29 -49.15
CA GLU A 54 21.75 -23.47 -47.93
C GLU A 54 21.06 -24.19 -46.76
N LEU A 55 20.02 -24.97 -47.07
CA LEU A 55 19.28 -25.79 -46.11
C LEU A 55 19.38 -27.27 -46.48
N VAL A 56 19.17 -28.14 -45.50
CA VAL A 56 18.98 -29.57 -45.71
C VAL A 56 17.51 -29.90 -45.50
N GLN A 57 16.89 -30.47 -46.53
CA GLN A 57 15.53 -30.99 -46.47
C GLN A 57 15.53 -32.47 -46.13
N LYS A 58 14.69 -32.87 -45.16
CA LYS A 58 14.42 -34.28 -44.87
C LYS A 58 12.92 -34.54 -44.81
N ALA A 59 12.46 -35.47 -45.64
CA ALA A 59 11.07 -35.88 -45.69
C ALA A 59 10.79 -37.02 -44.69
N TYR A 60 9.68 -36.90 -43.96
CA TYR A 60 9.14 -37.92 -43.08
C TYR A 60 7.66 -38.15 -43.42
N GLY A 61 7.40 -39.14 -44.26
CA GLY A 61 6.06 -39.40 -44.79
C GLY A 61 5.56 -38.20 -45.61
N LYS A 62 4.46 -37.58 -45.16
CA LYS A 62 3.84 -36.43 -45.85
C LYS A 62 4.44 -35.07 -45.46
N THR A 63 5.26 -35.00 -44.42
CA THR A 63 5.84 -33.74 -43.92
C THR A 63 7.33 -33.66 -44.27
N SER A 64 7.83 -32.45 -44.53
CA SER A 64 9.25 -32.19 -44.75
C SER A 64 9.74 -31.21 -43.69
N PHE A 65 10.92 -31.50 -43.15
CA PHE A 65 11.63 -30.65 -42.21
C PHE A 65 12.86 -30.06 -42.88
N PHE A 66 13.14 -28.81 -42.54
CA PHE A 66 14.25 -28.03 -43.06
C PHE A 66 15.11 -27.56 -41.89
N VAL A 67 16.43 -27.65 -42.06
CA VAL A 67 17.43 -27.17 -41.11
C VAL A 67 18.56 -26.50 -41.88
N ALA A 68 19.28 -25.56 -41.27
CA ALA A 68 20.47 -24.99 -41.89
C ALA A 68 21.47 -26.10 -42.24
N ASN A 69 22.14 -25.98 -43.37
CA ASN A 69 23.13 -26.97 -43.78
C ASN A 69 24.37 -26.90 -42.87
N GLN A 70 24.51 -27.89 -41.99
CA GLN A 70 25.62 -27.94 -41.03
C GLN A 70 26.98 -28.16 -41.71
N ALA A 71 27.02 -28.68 -42.93
CA ALA A 71 28.26 -28.83 -43.69
C ALA A 71 28.88 -27.49 -44.09
N ASN A 72 28.08 -26.41 -44.11
CA ASN A 72 28.53 -25.05 -44.40
C ASN A 72 29.03 -24.33 -43.14
N ILE A 73 28.93 -24.96 -41.96
CA ILE A 73 29.39 -24.39 -40.69
C ILE A 73 30.82 -24.86 -40.44
N GLN A 74 31.71 -23.92 -40.17
CA GLN A 74 33.10 -24.22 -39.87
C GLN A 74 33.21 -25.06 -38.60
N ILE A 75 33.94 -26.17 -38.67
CA ILE A 75 34.27 -26.98 -37.50
C ILE A 75 35.39 -26.26 -36.77
N ILE A 76 35.14 -25.94 -35.50
CA ILE A 76 36.11 -25.29 -34.62
C ILE A 76 37.05 -26.38 -34.06
N PRO A 77 38.38 -26.22 -34.15
CA PRO A 77 39.35 -27.11 -33.49
C PRO A 77 39.15 -27.19 -31.98
N ALA A 78 39.58 -28.30 -31.37
CA ALA A 78 39.46 -28.50 -29.92
C ALA A 78 40.21 -27.45 -29.09
N GLU A 79 41.33 -26.94 -29.60
CA GLU A 79 42.12 -25.88 -28.93
C GLU A 79 41.35 -24.55 -28.88
N ASP A 80 40.78 -24.13 -30.01
CA ASP A 80 39.97 -22.92 -30.10
C ASP A 80 38.69 -23.04 -29.26
N LEU A 81 38.09 -24.24 -29.18
CA LEU A 81 36.94 -24.51 -28.32
C LEU A 81 37.29 -24.36 -26.84
N ALA A 82 38.46 -24.86 -26.42
CA ALA A 82 38.93 -24.71 -25.04
C ALA A 82 39.18 -23.23 -24.69
N ALA A 83 39.75 -22.45 -25.62
CA ALA A 83 39.95 -21.01 -25.43
C ALA A 83 38.61 -20.26 -25.28
N LEU A 84 37.61 -20.59 -26.11
CA LEU A 84 36.24 -20.05 -26.02
C LEU A 84 35.56 -20.41 -24.69
N GLU A 85 35.76 -21.62 -24.18
CA GLU A 85 35.22 -22.03 -22.88
C GLU A 85 35.86 -21.26 -21.70
N GLU A 86 37.16 -20.98 -21.77
CA GLU A 86 37.81 -20.11 -20.78
C GLU A 86 37.30 -18.68 -20.85
N GLU A 87 37.19 -18.09 -22.05
CA GLU A 87 36.62 -16.76 -22.23
C GLU A 87 35.18 -16.68 -21.72
N PHE A 88 34.36 -17.69 -22.02
CA PHE A 88 32.98 -17.76 -21.52
C PHE A 88 32.93 -17.75 -19.98
N LYS A 89 33.78 -18.54 -19.32
CA LYS A 89 33.87 -18.57 -17.86
C LYS A 89 34.30 -17.22 -17.27
N LEU A 90 35.26 -16.56 -17.91
CA LEU A 90 35.72 -15.23 -17.48
C LEU A 90 34.59 -14.20 -17.58
N LEU A 91 33.88 -14.17 -18.72
CA LEU A 91 32.73 -13.27 -18.93
C LEU A 91 31.56 -13.59 -18.00
N GLU A 92 31.35 -14.86 -17.66
CA GLU A 92 30.30 -15.26 -16.71
C GLU A 92 30.60 -14.76 -15.29
N GLU A 93 31.86 -14.90 -14.83
CA GLU A 93 32.28 -14.36 -13.53
C GLU A 93 32.29 -12.82 -13.52
N GLU A 94 32.70 -12.16 -14.60
CA GLU A 94 32.60 -10.70 -14.73
C GLU A 94 31.14 -10.24 -14.63
N ASN A 95 30.22 -10.86 -15.37
CA ASN A 95 28.79 -10.55 -15.31
C ASN A 95 28.21 -10.74 -13.90
N LYS A 96 28.60 -11.83 -13.23
CA LYS A 96 28.17 -12.12 -11.85
C LYS A 96 28.68 -11.05 -10.88
N SER A 97 29.94 -10.64 -11.02
CA SER A 97 30.54 -9.58 -10.20
C SER A 97 29.88 -8.21 -10.44
N GLY A 98 29.65 -7.86 -11.71
CA GLY A 98 28.93 -6.63 -12.09
C GLY A 98 27.49 -6.61 -11.58
N GLY A 99 26.79 -7.75 -11.67
CA GLY A 99 25.45 -7.90 -11.11
C GLY A 99 25.40 -7.72 -9.60
N ALA A 100 26.43 -8.19 -8.87
CA ALA A 100 26.55 -7.96 -7.44
C ALA A 100 26.80 -6.47 -7.12
N ALA A 101 27.71 -5.82 -7.84
CA ALA A 101 28.00 -4.39 -7.67
C ALA A 101 26.76 -3.51 -7.91
N VAL A 102 25.99 -3.79 -8.97
CA VAL A 102 24.73 -3.09 -9.26
C VAL A 102 23.72 -3.24 -8.12
N LYS A 103 23.60 -4.44 -7.52
CA LYS A 103 22.71 -4.64 -6.38
C LYS A 103 23.15 -3.82 -5.16
N CYS A 104 24.44 -3.80 -4.85
CA CYS A 104 24.99 -3.01 -3.75
C CYS A 104 24.77 -1.50 -3.97
N LEU A 105 25.13 -0.98 -5.14
CA LEU A 105 24.96 0.44 -5.47
C LEU A 105 23.49 0.88 -5.45
N ASN A 106 22.57 0.04 -5.94
CA ASN A 106 21.14 0.33 -5.85
C ASN A 106 20.63 0.37 -4.41
N ALA A 107 21.15 -0.50 -3.53
CA ALA A 107 20.80 -0.48 -2.12
C ALA A 107 21.29 0.81 -1.44
N GLU A 108 22.52 1.25 -1.73
CA GLU A 108 23.06 2.52 -1.22
C GLU A 108 22.29 3.72 -1.75
N LEU A 109 22.01 3.75 -3.05
CA LEU A 109 21.21 4.80 -3.68
C LEU A 109 19.79 4.86 -3.09
N GLY A 110 19.19 3.71 -2.76
CA GLY A 110 17.92 3.63 -2.05
C GLY A 110 17.98 4.28 -0.66
N LYS A 111 19.04 4.03 0.10
CA LYS A 111 19.25 4.67 1.41
C LYS A 111 19.43 6.18 1.29
N LEU A 112 20.24 6.63 0.34
CA LEU A 112 20.46 8.05 0.05
C LEU A 112 19.16 8.77 -0.33
N LYS A 113 18.36 8.18 -1.22
CA LYS A 113 17.07 8.75 -1.62
C LYS A 113 16.01 8.76 -0.51
N ALA A 114 16.09 7.84 0.43
CA ALA A 114 15.20 7.80 1.59
C ALA A 114 15.60 8.81 2.67
N THR A 115 16.81 9.36 2.58
CA THR A 115 17.28 10.39 3.52
C THR A 115 16.83 11.75 2.98
N PRO A 116 16.14 12.57 3.78
CA PRO A 116 15.77 13.93 3.38
C PRO A 116 17.02 14.78 3.10
N THR A 117 16.91 15.74 2.19
CA THR A 117 18.00 16.69 1.93
C THR A 117 18.18 17.63 3.11
N ASP A 118 19.35 18.26 3.21
CA ASP A 118 19.64 19.25 4.27
C ASP A 118 18.59 20.37 4.29
N GLU A 119 18.18 20.87 3.11
CA GLU A 119 17.11 21.87 2.99
C GLU A 119 15.76 21.38 3.52
N GLN A 120 15.42 20.11 3.29
CA GLN A 120 14.19 19.50 3.80
C GLN A 120 14.27 19.29 5.32
N LEU A 121 15.43 18.90 5.83
CA LEU A 121 15.69 18.79 7.26
C LEU A 121 15.54 20.13 7.96
N ASP A 122 16.11 21.20 7.40
CA ASP A 122 15.98 22.56 7.95
C ASP A 122 14.52 23.00 8.01
N LEU A 123 13.74 22.72 6.95
CA LEU A 123 12.31 23.00 6.92
C LEU A 123 11.57 22.22 8.03
N GLN A 124 11.80 20.90 8.13
CA GLN A 124 11.17 20.06 9.15
C GLN A 124 11.52 20.50 10.57
N VAL A 125 12.79 20.85 10.82
CA VAL A 125 13.24 21.35 12.12
C VAL A 125 12.54 22.67 12.45
N SER A 126 12.42 23.59 11.49
CA SER A 126 11.71 24.84 11.67
C SER A 126 10.23 24.63 12.00
N GLU A 127 9.54 23.77 11.24
CA GLU A 127 8.13 23.42 11.46
C GLU A 127 7.89 22.78 12.82
N LEU A 128 8.69 21.78 13.18
CA LEU A 128 8.60 21.11 14.48
C LEU A 128 8.89 22.06 15.63
N THR A 129 9.90 22.93 15.49
CA THR A 129 10.21 23.95 16.49
C THR A 129 9.03 24.91 16.68
N GLN A 130 8.35 25.31 15.59
CA GLN A 130 7.17 26.15 15.68
C GLN A 130 6.00 25.41 16.34
N ALA A 131 5.80 24.12 16.04
CA ALA A 131 4.77 23.30 16.65
C ALA A 131 4.98 23.15 18.17
N ILE A 132 6.22 22.88 18.60
CA ILE A 132 6.60 22.82 20.02
C ILE A 132 6.28 24.15 20.70
N ARG A 133 6.71 25.28 20.13
CA ARG A 133 6.42 26.61 20.70
C ARG A 133 4.92 26.87 20.86
N LYS A 134 4.10 26.45 19.89
CA LYS A 134 2.63 26.60 19.98
C LYS A 134 2.05 25.72 21.09
N ALA A 135 2.50 24.47 21.20
CA ALA A 135 2.05 23.56 22.24
C ALA A 135 2.45 24.08 23.64
N ASP A 136 3.68 24.55 23.80
CA ASP A 136 4.15 25.15 25.06
C ASP A 136 3.33 26.40 25.43
N ALA A 137 3.07 27.29 24.47
CA ALA A 137 2.24 28.46 24.71
C ALA A 137 0.79 28.12 25.13
N GLN A 138 0.25 26.98 24.68
CA GLN A 138 -1.05 26.47 25.13
C GLN A 138 -0.97 25.84 26.52
N LEU A 139 0.14 25.17 26.85
CA LEU A 139 0.34 24.52 28.13
C LEU A 139 0.65 25.52 29.26
N GLU A 140 1.39 26.59 28.98
CA GLU A 140 1.77 27.61 29.97
C GLU A 140 0.58 28.13 30.81
N PRO A 141 -0.53 28.63 30.23
CA PRO A 141 -1.66 29.11 31.03
C PRO A 141 -2.35 27.99 31.83
N LEU A 142 -2.35 26.76 31.33
CA LEU A 142 -2.89 25.59 32.04
C LEU A 142 -2.01 25.17 33.22
N ARG A 143 -0.70 25.46 33.15
CA ARG A 143 0.26 25.24 34.23
C ARG A 143 0.32 26.40 35.22
N SER A 144 0.12 27.63 34.75
CA SER A 144 0.23 28.85 35.57
C SER A 144 -1.09 29.30 36.20
N GLY A 145 -2.23 28.81 35.70
CA GLY A 145 -3.54 29.40 35.97
C GLY A 145 -4.65 28.38 36.27
N ALA A 146 -4.46 27.51 37.27
CA ALA A 146 -5.51 26.95 38.15
C ALA A 146 -4.86 25.89 39.06
N PRO A 147 -5.27 25.76 40.33
CA PRO A 147 -4.97 24.54 41.08
C PRO A 147 -5.65 23.39 40.32
N LEU A 148 -4.85 22.46 39.79
CA LEU A 148 -5.36 21.19 39.30
C LEU A 148 -6.10 20.54 40.47
N ILE A 149 -7.43 20.55 40.42
CA ILE A 149 -8.26 19.77 41.35
C ILE A 149 -7.74 18.34 41.20
N SER A 150 -7.23 17.77 42.28
CA SER A 150 -6.66 16.43 42.20
C SER A 150 -7.77 15.43 41.87
N GLU A 151 -7.42 14.28 41.31
CA GLU A 151 -8.37 13.19 41.08
C GLU A 151 -9.13 12.84 42.38
N ALA A 152 -8.43 12.86 43.52
CA ALA A 152 -9.01 12.66 44.84
C ALA A 152 -9.99 13.77 45.26
N ASP A 153 -9.70 15.04 44.92
CA ASP A 153 -10.62 16.14 45.22
C ASP A 153 -11.89 16.07 44.37
N LEU A 154 -11.78 15.65 43.10
CA LEU A 154 -12.95 15.41 42.23
C LEU A 154 -13.81 14.26 42.76
N GLU A 155 -13.19 13.13 43.13
CA GLU A 155 -13.90 12.00 43.72
C GLU A 155 -14.61 12.39 45.02
N MET A 156 -13.99 13.24 45.85
CA MET A 156 -14.62 13.75 47.08
C MET A 156 -15.82 14.64 46.78
N VAL A 157 -15.72 15.56 45.80
CA VAL A 157 -16.82 16.43 45.38
C VAL A 157 -17.98 15.62 44.83
N ASP A 158 -17.73 14.60 44.01
CA ASP A 158 -18.76 13.71 43.48
C ASP A 158 -19.43 12.89 44.59
N ALA A 159 -18.65 12.38 45.55
CA ALA A 159 -19.18 11.66 46.70
C ALA A 159 -20.05 12.55 47.59
N ASP A 160 -19.61 13.79 47.85
CA ASP A 160 -20.38 14.78 48.60
C ASP A 160 -21.66 15.18 47.87
N TRP A 161 -21.60 15.39 46.55
CA TRP A 161 -22.78 15.67 45.74
C TRP A 161 -23.83 14.57 45.86
N LEU A 162 -23.43 13.31 45.68
CA LEU A 162 -24.33 12.16 45.81
C LEU A 162 -24.93 12.06 47.21
N ARG A 163 -24.12 12.25 48.25
CA ARG A 163 -24.54 12.19 49.65
C ARG A 163 -25.55 13.29 49.98
N TRP A 164 -25.21 14.55 49.71
CA TRP A 164 -26.02 15.70 50.11
C TRP A 164 -27.30 15.80 49.29
N ARG A 165 -27.27 15.43 48.01
CA ARG A 165 -28.48 15.32 47.19
C ARG A 165 -29.44 14.27 47.74
N ALA A 166 -28.94 13.08 48.09
CA ALA A 166 -29.77 12.02 48.66
C ALA A 166 -30.39 12.43 50.01
N GLU A 167 -29.60 13.06 50.88
CA GLU A 167 -30.07 13.59 52.16
C GLU A 167 -31.15 14.67 51.98
N TRP A 168 -30.94 15.60 51.05
CA TRP A 168 -31.90 16.65 50.76
C TRP A 168 -33.23 16.08 50.26
N VAL A 169 -33.22 15.20 49.25
CA VAL A 169 -34.44 14.54 48.72
C VAL A 169 -35.17 13.78 49.83
N ARG A 170 -34.44 13.05 50.67
CA ARG A 170 -35.01 12.33 51.82
C ARG A 170 -35.68 13.29 52.81
N ARG A 171 -35.01 14.37 53.20
CA ARG A 171 -35.52 15.34 54.17
C ARG A 171 -36.74 16.10 53.63
N LYS A 172 -36.69 16.50 52.36
CA LYS A 172 -37.81 17.09 51.64
C LYS A 172 -39.04 16.18 51.66
N LYS A 173 -38.85 14.88 51.37
CA LYS A 173 -39.95 13.91 51.44
C LYS A 173 -40.55 13.83 52.85
N ILE A 174 -39.72 13.70 53.89
CA ILE A 174 -40.19 13.66 55.28
C ILE A 174 -40.98 14.93 55.63
N PHE A 175 -40.45 16.09 55.24
CA PHE A 175 -41.13 17.36 55.46
C PHE A 175 -42.49 17.39 54.77
N ASN A 176 -42.57 17.02 53.48
CA ASN A 176 -43.82 17.00 52.73
C ASN A 176 -44.85 16.03 53.32
N ASP A 177 -44.42 14.82 53.74
CA ASP A 177 -45.29 13.84 54.38
C ASP A 177 -45.87 14.39 55.70
N PHE A 178 -45.03 15.04 56.52
CA PHE A 178 -45.46 15.64 57.79
C PHE A 178 -46.34 16.87 57.58
N TRP A 179 -45.98 17.72 56.61
CA TRP A 179 -46.74 18.91 56.25
C TRP A 179 -48.15 18.54 55.78
N GLN A 180 -48.26 17.54 54.88
CA GLN A 180 -49.54 17.00 54.43
C GLN A 180 -50.39 16.50 55.61
N LEU A 181 -49.80 15.75 56.54
CA LEU A 181 -50.51 15.27 57.73
C LEU A 181 -51.01 16.43 58.61
N ALA A 182 -50.19 17.47 58.81
CA ALA A 182 -50.56 18.63 59.62
C ALA A 182 -51.63 19.50 58.96
N THR A 183 -51.68 19.54 57.62
CA THR A 183 -52.61 20.37 56.85
C THR A 183 -53.80 19.59 56.28
N ASP A 184 -53.92 18.29 56.52
CA ASP A 184 -54.95 17.41 55.91
C ASP A 184 -56.39 17.88 56.20
N SER A 185 -56.59 18.47 57.39
CA SER A 185 -57.88 19.03 57.80
C SER A 185 -58.12 20.48 57.37
N LEU A 186 -57.14 21.13 56.73
CA LEU A 186 -57.20 22.54 56.33
C LEU A 186 -57.59 22.69 54.86
N THR A 187 -58.19 23.83 54.50
CA THR A 187 -58.37 24.17 53.09
C THR A 187 -57.03 24.57 52.47
N VAL A 188 -56.90 24.44 51.15
CA VAL A 188 -55.66 24.78 50.41
C VAL A 188 -55.22 26.23 50.67
N GLN A 189 -56.16 27.16 50.83
CA GLN A 189 -55.87 28.56 51.11
C GLN A 189 -55.34 28.77 52.53
N ASP A 190 -55.95 28.11 53.52
CA ASP A 190 -55.51 28.19 54.92
C ASP A 190 -54.14 27.52 55.13
N ALA A 191 -53.88 26.41 54.44
CA ALA A 191 -52.58 25.74 54.46
C ALA A 191 -51.48 26.60 53.83
N ALA A 192 -51.79 27.35 52.76
CA ALA A 192 -50.85 28.28 52.14
C ALA A 192 -50.55 29.48 53.05
N GLY A 193 -51.56 30.05 53.71
CA GLY A 193 -51.38 31.12 54.69
C GLY A 193 -50.54 30.65 55.89
N LEU A 194 -50.79 29.44 56.40
CA LEU A 194 -50.01 28.86 57.47
C LEU A 194 -48.54 28.61 57.07
N ALA A 195 -48.27 28.21 55.83
CA ALA A 195 -46.90 28.05 55.33
C ALA A 195 -46.15 29.38 55.30
N GLU A 196 -46.81 30.46 54.88
CA GLU A 196 -46.25 31.82 54.84
C GLU A 196 -45.98 32.34 56.27
N ASP A 197 -46.93 32.16 57.20
CA ASP A 197 -46.77 32.55 58.60
C ASP A 197 -45.62 31.81 59.29
N LEU A 198 -45.40 30.54 58.93
CA LEU A 198 -44.29 29.73 59.43
C LEU A 198 -42.97 29.96 58.67
N GLY A 199 -42.96 30.79 57.63
CA GLY A 199 -41.78 31.09 56.81
C GLY A 199 -41.26 29.89 56.03
N ILE A 200 -42.14 28.99 55.58
CA ILE A 200 -41.77 27.81 54.82
C ILE A 200 -41.58 28.20 53.35
N GLU A 201 -40.33 28.14 52.89
CA GLU A 201 -39.97 28.32 51.49
C GLU A 201 -39.94 26.97 50.75
N GLN A 202 -40.57 26.92 49.58
CA GLN A 202 -40.58 25.74 48.71
C GLN A 202 -39.44 25.77 47.71
N ASP A 203 -39.03 24.58 47.25
CA ASP A 203 -37.98 24.43 46.25
C ASP A 203 -38.27 25.22 44.97
N THR A 204 -37.25 25.96 44.51
CA THR A 204 -37.33 26.69 43.23
C THR A 204 -37.21 25.76 42.02
N ASN A 205 -37.45 26.29 40.81
CA ASN A 205 -37.32 25.52 39.57
C ASN A 205 -35.92 24.91 39.37
N GLU A 206 -34.87 25.57 39.85
CA GLU A 206 -33.49 25.09 39.78
C GLU A 206 -33.29 23.84 40.65
N HIS A 207 -33.83 23.86 41.86
CA HIS A 207 -33.84 22.70 42.76
C HIS A 207 -34.58 21.51 42.11
N ILE A 208 -35.76 21.75 41.55
CA ILE A 208 -36.54 20.69 40.87
C ILE A 208 -35.78 20.10 39.68
N ALA A 209 -35.00 20.90 38.95
CA ALA A 209 -34.15 20.41 37.87
C ALA A 209 -33.02 19.51 38.40
N LEU A 210 -32.32 19.92 39.46
CA LEU A 210 -31.24 19.14 40.10
C LEU A 210 -31.73 17.81 40.70
N GLU A 211 -32.98 17.77 41.18
CA GLU A 211 -33.61 16.54 41.67
C GLU A 211 -33.94 15.55 40.54
N ARG A 212 -34.21 16.02 39.33
CA ARG A 212 -34.51 15.15 38.17
C ARG A 212 -33.27 14.54 37.53
N GLY A 213 -32.11 15.17 37.74
CA GLY A 213 -30.86 14.78 37.08
C GLY A 213 -30.69 15.51 35.76
#